data_AF-A0A165IHD7-F1
#
_entry.id   AF-A0A165IHD7-F1
#
_cell.length_a   1.000
_cell.length_b   1.000
_cell.length_c   1.000
_cell.angle_alpha   90.00
_cell.angle_beta   90.00
_cell.angle_gamma   90.00
#
_symmetry.space_group_name_H-M   'P 1'
#
loop_
_entity.id
_entity.type
_entity.pdbx_description
1 polymer ?
#
loop_
_entity_poly.entity_id
_entity_poly.type
_entity_poly.pdbx_seq_one_letter_code
_entity_poly.pdbx_strand_id
1 'polypeptide(L)'
;MSLRSLARCLLRSASSQAPVVSRSARPAARQFSAARVLSQSPAPSVGPSRPLKPLPSLPPAPPYPCPLITQEELDEYLIPLYDHDWRVAVKDNLFGLQRRINITKYKFVLEFVNELAEYAKAESHHPEITFTYSSVTVRLLTHSATSHPSGENPEPTQGITMRDVRLAILTERLVERFLDAGYIGAKTFAVGRVPYNVEALGAVFGRRELACFICQQPGHKPNECPQRFTTPPNQPCTLCGDLHWRFLCPRTKTGRRAMREAQRKGASQPPSSSASSSS
;
A
#
# COMPACT_ATOMS: atom_id res chain seq x y z
N MET A 1 -17.22 -58.89 13.47
CA MET A 1 -17.47 -59.49 14.80
C MET A 1 -16.10 -59.73 15.43
N SER A 2 -15.67 -59.24 16.60
CA SER A 2 -16.27 -59.06 17.94
C SER A 2 -15.47 -57.93 18.67
N LEU A 3 -16.03 -56.89 19.28
CA LEU A 3 -16.67 -56.76 20.61
C LEU A 3 -15.86 -57.28 21.84
N ARG A 4 -15.52 -56.30 22.70
CA ARG A 4 -15.37 -56.29 24.17
C ARG A 4 -14.09 -56.84 24.82
N SER A 5 -13.43 -55.98 25.62
CA SER A 5 -13.29 -56.29 27.05
C SER A 5 -13.12 -55.03 27.92
N LEU A 6 -13.81 -55.07 29.06
CA LEU A 6 -13.93 -54.09 30.14
C LEU A 6 -12.84 -54.33 31.19
N ALA A 7 -12.40 -53.29 31.91
CA ALA A 7 -12.12 -53.40 33.35
C ALA A 7 -12.11 -52.04 34.06
N ARG A 8 -12.96 -51.96 35.08
CA ARG A 8 -13.06 -50.91 36.10
C ARG A 8 -11.86 -50.98 37.05
N CYS A 9 -11.39 -49.84 37.56
CA CYS A 9 -10.74 -49.80 38.86
C CYS A 9 -11.17 -48.54 39.63
N LEU A 10 -11.36 -48.74 40.93
CA LEU A 10 -12.10 -47.91 41.87
C LEU A 10 -11.25 -46.82 42.52
N LEU A 11 -11.90 -45.68 42.80
CA LEU A 11 -11.88 -44.88 44.02
C LEU A 11 -10.64 -44.93 44.93
N ARG A 12 -10.02 -43.76 45.16
CA ARG A 12 -9.63 -43.32 46.51
C ARG A 12 -9.66 -41.80 46.63
N SER A 13 -10.54 -41.35 47.53
CA SER A 13 -10.69 -40.00 48.04
C SER A 13 -9.45 -39.58 48.84
N ALA A 14 -9.01 -38.33 48.64
CA ALA A 14 -8.22 -37.60 49.63
C ALA A 14 -8.78 -36.18 49.73
N SER A 15 -9.58 -35.96 50.77
CA SER A 15 -9.97 -34.65 51.27
C SER A 15 -8.73 -33.92 51.76
N SER A 16 -8.39 -32.80 51.12
CA SER A 16 -7.48 -31.81 51.70
C SER A 16 -8.26 -30.51 51.85
N GLN A 17 -8.65 -30.22 53.09
CA GLN A 17 -9.24 -28.96 53.50
C GLN A 17 -8.14 -27.89 53.45
N ALA A 18 -8.26 -26.94 52.53
CA ALA A 18 -7.47 -25.72 52.53
C ALA A 18 -8.08 -24.69 53.50
N PRO A 19 -7.25 -23.92 54.23
CA PRO A 19 -7.74 -22.96 55.21
C PRO A 19 -8.39 -21.74 54.53
N VAL A 20 -9.54 -21.36 55.09
CA VAL A 20 -10.25 -20.12 54.81
C VAL A 20 -9.42 -18.95 55.34
N VAL A 21 -8.70 -18.26 54.45
CA VAL A 21 -8.02 -17.00 54.80
C VAL A 21 -9.04 -15.87 54.74
N SER A 22 -9.26 -15.30 55.92
CA SER A 22 -10.15 -14.20 56.23
C SER A 22 -9.86 -12.94 55.41
N ARG A 23 -10.94 -12.24 55.06
CA ARG A 23 -11.01 -11.03 54.24
C ARG A 23 -10.30 -9.86 54.94
N SER A 24 -9.20 -9.38 54.36
CA SER A 24 -8.66 -8.05 54.67
C SER A 24 -9.34 -7.01 53.78
N ALA A 25 -9.86 -5.98 54.43
CA ALA A 25 -10.62 -4.87 53.85
C ALA A 25 -9.84 -4.16 52.74
N ARG A 26 -10.44 -4.10 51.55
CA ARG A 26 -9.97 -3.23 50.47
C ARG A 26 -10.26 -1.78 50.84
N PRO A 27 -9.29 -0.85 50.77
CA PRO A 27 -9.57 0.57 50.92
C PRO A 27 -10.45 1.03 49.76
N ALA A 28 -11.37 1.94 50.09
CA ALA A 28 -12.37 2.51 49.21
C ALA A 28 -11.78 2.96 47.87
N ALA A 29 -12.43 2.53 46.79
CA ALA A 29 -12.18 3.03 45.44
C ALA A 29 -12.33 4.56 45.43
N ARG A 30 -11.22 5.27 45.22
CA ARG A 30 -11.23 6.69 44.86
C ARG A 30 -11.94 6.81 43.51
N GLN A 31 -13.17 7.31 43.55
CA GLN A 31 -13.89 7.79 42.38
C GLN A 31 -13.13 8.97 41.79
N PHE A 32 -12.39 8.74 40.70
CA PHE A 32 -11.88 9.82 39.87
C PHE A 32 -13.04 10.33 38.99
N SER A 33 -13.82 11.28 39.53
CA SER A 33 -14.67 12.13 38.71
C SER A 33 -13.79 13.08 37.90
N ALA A 34 -13.47 12.70 36.66
CA ALA A 34 -12.73 13.51 35.72
C ALA A 34 -13.56 13.80 34.46
N ALA A 35 -14.75 14.36 34.63
CA ALA A 35 -15.44 15.09 33.55
C ALA A 35 -14.86 16.51 33.48
N ARG A 36 -13.61 16.63 33.02
CA ARG A 36 -13.04 17.94 32.68
C ARG A 36 -13.39 18.22 31.23
N VAL A 37 -14.46 19.00 31.04
CA VAL A 37 -14.79 19.65 29.77
C VAL A 37 -13.57 20.49 29.38
N LEU A 38 -12.77 19.98 28.45
CA LEU A 38 -11.65 20.72 27.89
C LEU A 38 -12.25 21.81 27.00
N SER A 39 -12.23 23.04 27.52
CA SER A 39 -12.44 24.25 26.74
C SER A 39 -11.44 24.25 25.58
N GLN A 40 -11.96 24.10 24.36
CA GLN A 40 -11.16 24.00 23.14
C GLN A 40 -10.87 25.43 22.66
N SER A 41 -9.60 25.84 22.73
CA SER A 41 -9.14 27.04 22.03
C SER A 41 -9.33 26.85 20.52
N PRO A 42 -9.75 27.89 19.79
CA PRO A 42 -10.00 27.79 18.35
C PRO A 42 -8.70 27.46 17.61
N ALA A 43 -8.76 26.43 16.77
CA ALA A 43 -7.64 25.96 15.98
C ALA A 43 -7.22 27.01 14.94
N PRO A 44 -5.91 27.11 14.62
CA PRO A 44 -5.41 28.01 13.58
C PRO A 44 -6.02 27.68 12.22
N SER A 45 -6.44 28.70 11.49
CA SER A 45 -7.06 28.59 10.16
C SER A 45 -6.06 28.00 9.15
N VAL A 46 -6.28 26.75 8.76
CA VAL A 46 -5.55 26.05 7.70
C VAL A 46 -6.03 26.60 6.35
N GLY A 47 -5.09 26.94 5.45
CA GLY A 47 -5.42 27.36 4.08
C GLY A 47 -6.22 26.28 3.31
N PRO A 48 -6.80 26.62 2.14
CA PRO A 48 -7.73 25.75 1.45
C PRO A 48 -7.05 24.43 1.06
N SER A 49 -7.40 23.35 1.75
CA SER A 49 -7.03 22.00 1.38
C SER A 49 -7.67 21.70 0.03
N ARG A 50 -6.89 21.09 -0.89
CA ARG A 50 -7.47 20.53 -2.11
C ARG A 50 -8.57 19.55 -1.70
N PRO A 51 -9.78 19.61 -2.28
CA PRO A 51 -10.83 18.67 -1.95
C PRO A 51 -10.33 17.26 -2.24
N LEU A 52 -10.29 16.42 -1.20
CA LEU A 52 -9.97 15.00 -1.33
C LEU A 52 -11.07 14.35 -2.17
N LYS A 53 -10.68 13.39 -3.02
CA LYS A 53 -11.69 12.56 -3.70
C LYS A 53 -12.38 11.69 -2.65
N PRO A 54 -13.68 11.40 -2.80
CA PRO A 54 -14.38 10.51 -1.89
C PRO A 54 -13.69 9.14 -1.86
N LEU A 55 -13.63 8.54 -0.67
CA LEU A 55 -13.17 7.15 -0.53
C LEU A 55 -14.07 6.22 -1.36
N PRO A 56 -13.50 5.16 -1.96
CA PRO A 56 -14.30 4.15 -2.63
C PRO A 56 -15.20 3.44 -1.61
N SER A 57 -16.32 2.87 -2.08
CA SER A 57 -17.16 2.02 -1.24
C SER A 57 -16.37 0.82 -0.73
N LEU A 58 -16.68 0.35 0.48
CA LEU A 58 -16.03 -0.84 1.02
C LEU A 58 -16.46 -2.07 0.19
N PRO A 59 -15.55 -2.75 -0.53
CA PRO A 59 -15.88 -3.94 -1.32
C PRO A 59 -16.36 -5.07 -0.40
N PRO A 60 -17.07 -6.11 -0.85
CA PRO A 60 -17.44 -7.26 -0.01
C PRO A 60 -16.21 -8.00 0.52
N ALA A 61 -16.37 -8.76 1.61
CA ALA A 61 -15.27 -9.54 2.17
C ALA A 61 -14.85 -10.66 1.18
N PRO A 62 -13.57 -10.73 0.76
CA PRO A 62 -13.15 -11.73 -0.21
C PRO A 62 -13.12 -13.13 0.42
N PRO A 63 -13.37 -14.19 -0.38
CA PRO A 63 -13.26 -15.56 0.09
C PRO A 63 -11.81 -15.92 0.47
N TYR A 64 -11.64 -17.07 1.10
CA TYR A 64 -10.33 -17.68 1.34
C TYR A 64 -10.17 -18.91 0.43
N PRO A 65 -9.01 -19.10 -0.24
CA PRO A 65 -7.86 -18.20 -0.28
C PRO A 65 -8.15 -16.89 -1.05
N CYS A 66 -7.46 -15.81 -0.68
CA CYS A 66 -7.64 -14.52 -1.33
C CYS A 66 -6.63 -14.36 -2.46
N PRO A 67 -7.06 -14.21 -3.72
CA PRO A 67 -6.15 -13.97 -4.83
C PRO A 67 -5.48 -12.60 -4.69
N LEU A 68 -4.34 -12.42 -5.37
CA LEU A 68 -3.74 -11.10 -5.60
C LEU A 68 -4.77 -10.14 -6.21
N ILE A 69 -4.59 -8.84 -6.00
CA ILE A 69 -5.46 -7.84 -6.65
C ILE A 69 -5.38 -7.96 -8.18
N THR A 70 -6.49 -7.72 -8.89
CA THR A 70 -6.54 -7.60 -10.36
C THR A 70 -6.15 -6.20 -10.82
N GLN A 71 -6.03 -6.00 -12.14
CA GLN A 71 -5.81 -4.65 -12.69
C GLN A 71 -7.07 -3.78 -12.51
N GLU A 72 -8.25 -4.36 -12.68
CA GLU A 72 -9.54 -3.69 -12.54
C GLU A 72 -9.76 -3.24 -11.09
N GLU A 73 -9.51 -4.11 -10.12
CA GLU A 73 -9.58 -3.77 -8.69
C GLU A 73 -8.51 -2.74 -8.29
N LEU A 74 -7.32 -2.78 -8.92
CA LEU A 74 -6.31 -1.75 -8.69
C LEU A 74 -6.82 -0.37 -9.10
N ASP A 75 -7.42 -0.26 -10.28
CA ASP A 75 -7.94 1.00 -10.81
C ASP A 75 -9.12 1.51 -9.99
N GLU A 76 -10.00 0.61 -9.55
CA GLU A 76 -11.18 0.93 -8.75
C GLU A 76 -10.82 1.37 -7.32
N TYR A 77 -9.89 0.67 -6.64
CA TYR A 77 -9.67 0.86 -5.21
C TYR A 77 -8.32 1.51 -4.88
N LEU A 78 -7.25 1.13 -5.56
CA LEU A 78 -5.90 1.56 -5.20
C LEU A 78 -5.62 2.99 -5.64
N ILE A 79 -6.10 3.37 -6.83
CA ILE A 79 -5.94 4.74 -7.33
C ILE A 79 -6.61 5.76 -6.40
N PRO A 80 -7.87 5.59 -5.94
CA PRO A 80 -8.45 6.46 -4.92
C PRO A 80 -7.67 6.49 -3.61
N LEU A 81 -7.18 5.34 -3.12
CA LEU A 81 -6.37 5.29 -1.90
C LEU A 81 -5.10 6.13 -2.00
N TYR A 82 -4.50 6.26 -3.19
CA TYR A 82 -3.34 7.15 -3.38
C TYR A 82 -3.68 8.64 -3.23
N ASP A 83 -4.91 9.05 -3.54
CA ASP A 83 -5.37 10.41 -3.23
C ASP A 83 -5.51 10.64 -1.70
N HIS A 84 -5.44 9.57 -0.89
CA HIS A 84 -5.43 9.55 0.58
C HIS A 84 -4.05 9.16 1.16
N ASP A 85 -2.96 9.47 0.44
CA ASP A 85 -1.57 9.24 0.84
C ASP A 85 -1.17 7.76 1.07
N TRP A 86 -1.98 6.81 0.62
CA TRP A 86 -1.49 5.43 0.51
C TRP A 86 -0.45 5.32 -0.60
N ARG A 87 0.47 4.39 -0.43
CA ARG A 87 1.46 4.05 -1.45
C ARG A 87 1.77 2.58 -1.43
N VAL A 88 2.26 2.06 -2.56
CA VAL A 88 2.92 0.76 -2.59
C VAL A 88 4.35 0.95 -2.10
N ALA A 89 4.73 0.20 -1.07
CA ALA A 89 6.07 0.20 -0.51
C ALA A 89 6.69 -1.19 -0.62
N VAL A 90 7.98 -1.23 -0.92
CA VAL A 90 8.78 -2.46 -0.95
C VAL A 90 9.47 -2.61 0.39
N LYS A 91 9.28 -3.76 1.03
CA LYS A 91 10.00 -4.17 2.23
C LYS A 91 10.36 -5.64 2.08
N ASP A 92 11.63 -5.99 2.25
CA ASP A 92 12.13 -7.36 2.11
C ASP A 92 11.77 -8.02 0.77
N ASN A 93 11.86 -7.24 -0.32
CA ASN A 93 11.43 -7.62 -1.68
C ASN A 93 9.92 -7.93 -1.85
N LEU A 94 9.09 -7.60 -0.86
CA LEU A 94 7.65 -7.78 -0.89
C LEU A 94 6.93 -6.42 -1.01
N PHE A 95 6.01 -6.35 -1.95
CA PHE A 95 5.18 -5.17 -2.18
C PHE A 95 3.95 -5.20 -1.28
N GLY A 96 3.78 -4.16 -0.48
CA GLY A 96 2.60 -3.96 0.36
C GLY A 96 2.08 -2.53 0.27
N LEU A 97 0.86 -2.31 0.77
CA LEU A 97 0.33 -0.97 0.94
C LEU A 97 0.86 -0.36 2.22
N GLN A 98 1.21 0.93 2.18
CA GLN A 98 1.73 1.64 3.33
C GLN A 98 1.12 3.03 3.43
N ARG A 99 0.78 3.42 4.67
CA ARG A 99 0.27 4.74 5.03
C ARG A 99 0.97 5.23 6.29
N ARG A 100 1.41 6.49 6.30
CA ARG A 100 1.98 7.15 7.48
C ARG A 100 1.10 8.32 7.90
N ILE A 101 0.63 8.30 9.14
CA ILE A 101 -0.33 9.24 9.72
C ILE A 101 0.39 10.01 10.83
N ASN A 102 0.31 11.34 10.84
CA ASN A 102 0.86 12.14 11.94
C ASN A 102 -0.27 12.53 12.89
N ILE A 103 -0.14 12.08 14.14
CA ILE A 103 -1.12 12.32 15.21
C ILE A 103 -0.47 13.24 16.23
N THR A 104 -1.21 14.26 16.66
CA THR A 104 -0.66 15.40 17.42
C THR A 104 -0.14 15.04 18.81
N LYS A 105 -0.70 14.01 19.46
CA LYS A 105 -0.35 13.60 20.82
C LYS A 105 -0.24 12.08 20.93
N TYR A 106 0.68 11.61 21.76
CA TYR A 106 0.91 10.18 22.00
C TYR A 106 -0.32 9.43 22.52
N LYS A 107 -1.14 10.07 23.37
CA LYS A 107 -2.42 9.48 23.82
C LYS A 107 -3.29 9.06 22.64
N PHE A 108 -3.44 9.93 21.65
CA PHE A 108 -4.26 9.67 20.46
C PHE A 108 -3.60 8.67 19.51
N VAL A 109 -2.26 8.56 19.52
CA VAL A 109 -1.57 7.46 18.81
C VAL A 109 -2.02 6.11 19.36
N LEU A 110 -2.04 5.94 20.68
CA LEU A 110 -2.46 4.69 21.31
C LEU A 110 -3.95 4.39 21.06
N GLU A 111 -4.82 5.40 21.15
CA GLU A 111 -6.24 5.26 20.84
C GLU A 111 -6.45 4.82 19.39
N PHE A 112 -5.77 5.46 18.43
CA PHE A 112 -5.83 5.09 17.01
C PHE A 112 -5.38 3.64 16.77
N VAL A 113 -4.26 3.23 17.36
CA VAL A 113 -3.73 1.86 17.19
C VAL A 113 -4.68 0.81 17.78
N ASN A 114 -5.29 1.09 18.94
CA ASN A 114 -6.25 0.17 19.56
C ASN A 114 -7.51 0.03 18.70
N GLU A 115 -8.06 1.12 18.16
CA GLU A 115 -9.22 1.04 17.27
C GLU A 115 -8.90 0.33 15.95
N LEU A 116 -7.73 0.57 15.38
CA LEU A 116 -7.27 -0.15 14.19
C LEU A 116 -7.11 -1.66 14.45
N ALA A 117 -6.68 -2.06 15.65
CA ALA A 117 -6.57 -3.47 16.03
C ALA A 117 -7.94 -4.17 16.05
N GLU A 118 -9.01 -3.48 16.47
CA GLU A 118 -10.37 -4.03 16.41
C GLU A 118 -10.84 -4.23 14.96
N TYR A 119 -10.51 -3.31 14.05
CA TYR A 119 -10.78 -3.50 12.62
C TYR A 119 -10.00 -4.67 12.03
N ALA A 120 -8.71 -4.79 12.37
CA ALA A 120 -7.87 -5.92 11.94
C ALA A 120 -8.45 -7.27 12.39
N LYS A 121 -8.93 -7.33 13.63
CA LYS A 121 -9.58 -8.52 14.20
C LYS A 121 -10.89 -8.84 13.49
N ALA A 122 -11.73 -7.84 13.25
CA ALA A 122 -13.01 -8.01 12.55
C ALA A 122 -12.82 -8.51 11.10
N GLU A 123 -11.79 -8.01 10.41
CA GLU A 123 -11.42 -8.45 9.06
C GLU A 123 -10.66 -9.79 9.03
N SER A 124 -10.25 -10.30 10.20
CA SER A 124 -9.31 -11.42 10.32
C SER A 124 -8.08 -11.22 9.43
N HIS A 125 -7.56 -9.99 9.42
CA HIS A 125 -6.43 -9.55 8.59
C HIS A 125 -5.57 -8.57 9.37
N HIS A 126 -4.31 -8.92 9.64
CA HIS A 126 -3.48 -8.19 10.60
C HIS A 126 -2.47 -7.29 9.88
N PRO A 127 -2.45 -5.98 10.18
CA PRO A 127 -1.45 -5.05 9.64
C PRO A 127 -0.11 -5.17 10.39
N GLU A 128 0.97 -4.77 9.74
CA GLU A 128 2.20 -4.36 10.43
C GLU A 128 2.04 -2.89 10.86
N ILE A 129 2.02 -2.65 12.18
CA ILE A 129 1.89 -1.31 12.75
C ILE A 129 3.19 -0.93 13.44
N THR A 130 3.76 0.21 13.04
CA THR A 130 4.88 0.83 13.75
C THR A 130 4.49 2.26 14.12
N PHE A 131 4.81 2.71 15.33
CA PHE A 131 4.46 4.06 15.76
C PHE A 131 5.56 4.69 16.60
N THR A 132 5.54 6.02 16.63
CA THR A 132 6.39 6.89 17.43
C THR A 132 5.50 7.78 18.28
N TYR A 133 6.08 8.75 19.00
CA TYR A 133 5.32 9.69 19.82
C TYR A 133 4.16 10.40 19.08
N SER A 134 4.36 10.74 17.80
CA SER A 134 3.42 11.56 17.03
C SER A 134 3.14 11.03 15.62
N SER A 135 3.42 9.76 15.35
CA SER A 135 3.07 9.17 14.05
C SER A 135 2.85 7.67 14.13
N VAL A 136 1.92 7.19 13.29
CA VAL A 136 1.61 5.78 13.07
C VAL A 136 1.88 5.45 11.62
N THR A 137 2.60 4.37 11.36
CA THR A 137 2.78 3.80 10.03
C THR A 137 2.09 2.45 10.00
N VAL A 138 1.15 2.30 9.08
CA VAL A 138 0.40 1.08 8.81
C VAL A 138 0.94 0.50 7.51
N ARG A 139 1.33 -0.78 7.54
CA ARG A 139 1.71 -1.55 6.36
C ARG A 139 0.82 -2.79 6.23
N LEU A 140 0.27 -3.01 5.04
CA LEU A 140 -0.65 -4.09 4.71
C LEU A 140 -0.03 -4.98 3.64
N LEU A 141 -0.03 -6.27 3.91
CA LEU A 141 0.43 -7.32 3.01
C LEU A 141 -0.27 -8.62 3.40
N THR A 142 -0.78 -9.35 2.43
CA THR A 142 -1.30 -10.70 2.65
C THR A 142 -0.19 -11.74 2.48
N HIS A 143 0.11 -12.48 3.56
CA HIS A 143 1.15 -13.53 3.57
C HIS A 143 0.69 -14.89 3.02
N SER A 144 -0.61 -15.09 2.87
CA SER A 144 -1.26 -16.31 2.39
C SER A 144 -2.12 -16.04 1.15
N ALA A 145 -1.64 -15.15 0.28
CA ALA A 145 -2.30 -14.85 -0.98
C ALA A 145 -2.17 -16.04 -1.94
N THR A 146 -2.97 -16.04 -2.99
CA THR A 146 -2.81 -16.97 -4.11
C THR A 146 -2.65 -16.22 -5.42
N SER A 147 -1.98 -16.82 -6.40
CA SER A 147 -2.07 -16.33 -7.77
C SER A 147 -3.52 -16.34 -8.26
N HIS A 148 -3.84 -15.51 -9.24
CA HIS A 148 -5.13 -15.57 -9.91
C HIS A 148 -5.35 -16.98 -10.48
N PRO A 149 -6.58 -17.52 -10.42
CA PRO A 149 -6.87 -18.88 -10.85
C PRO A 149 -6.67 -19.00 -12.37
N SER A 150 -5.46 -19.37 -12.79
CA SER A 150 -5.18 -19.81 -14.16
C SER A 150 -5.16 -21.34 -14.30
N GLY A 151 -5.54 -22.07 -13.25
CA GLY A 151 -5.57 -23.54 -13.21
C GLY A 151 -6.29 -24.10 -11.97
N GLU A 152 -6.41 -25.43 -11.88
CA GLU A 152 -7.12 -26.14 -10.81
C GLU A 152 -6.50 -25.97 -9.41
N ASN A 153 -5.24 -25.53 -9.30
CA ASN A 153 -4.54 -25.33 -8.04
C ASN A 153 -3.75 -24.02 -8.06
N PRO A 154 -4.28 -22.92 -7.49
CA PRO A 154 -3.56 -21.66 -7.46
C PRO A 154 -2.38 -21.73 -6.48
N GLU A 155 -1.23 -21.22 -6.91
CA GLU A 155 0.00 -21.31 -6.13
C GLU A 155 -0.02 -20.33 -4.95
N PRO A 156 0.37 -20.75 -3.73
CA PRO A 156 0.55 -19.85 -2.60
C PRO A 156 1.61 -18.79 -2.90
N THR A 157 1.28 -17.53 -2.61
CA THR A 157 2.15 -16.38 -2.83
C THR A 157 1.92 -15.31 -1.75
N GLN A 158 2.58 -14.18 -1.89
CA GLN A 158 2.42 -13.02 -1.02
C GLN A 158 2.24 -11.76 -1.87
N GLY A 159 1.41 -10.83 -1.39
CA GLY A 159 1.20 -9.58 -2.09
C GLY A 159 -0.02 -8.84 -1.60
N ILE A 160 -0.40 -7.82 -2.37
CA ILE A 160 -1.57 -7.00 -2.10
C ILE A 160 -2.80 -7.75 -2.59
N THR A 161 -3.79 -7.92 -1.72
CA THR A 161 -5.08 -8.53 -2.02
C THR A 161 -6.24 -7.62 -1.64
N MET A 162 -7.47 -8.06 -1.92
CA MET A 162 -8.68 -7.33 -1.50
C MET A 162 -8.84 -7.23 0.02
N ARG A 163 -8.17 -8.08 0.83
CA ARG A 163 -8.13 -7.91 2.30
C ARG A 163 -7.32 -6.69 2.71
N ASP A 164 -6.20 -6.44 2.03
CA ASP A 164 -5.37 -5.25 2.25
C ASP A 164 -6.15 -3.98 1.86
N VAL A 165 -6.84 -4.00 0.71
CA VAL A 165 -7.68 -2.89 0.26
C VAL A 165 -8.80 -2.56 1.27
N ARG A 166 -9.52 -3.58 1.75
CA ARG A 166 -10.59 -3.39 2.74
C ARG A 166 -10.07 -2.75 4.01
N LEU A 167 -8.98 -3.28 4.57
CA LEU A 167 -8.40 -2.74 5.79
C LEU A 167 -7.83 -1.33 5.58
N ALA A 168 -7.31 -1.00 4.39
CA ALA A 168 -6.88 0.35 4.04
C ALA A 168 -8.06 1.34 4.06
N ILE A 169 -9.20 0.99 3.46
CA ILE A 169 -10.41 1.84 3.46
C ILE A 169 -10.94 2.04 4.89
N LEU A 170 -10.98 0.98 5.70
CA LEU A 170 -11.39 1.08 7.12
C LEU A 170 -10.41 1.97 7.92
N THR A 171 -9.12 1.87 7.63
CA THR A 171 -8.10 2.73 8.22
C THR A 171 -8.32 4.20 7.84
N GLU A 172 -8.65 4.51 6.58
CA GLU A 172 -8.93 5.91 6.20
C GLU A 172 -10.21 6.44 6.84
N ARG A 173 -11.26 5.63 7.02
CA ARG A 173 -12.43 6.05 7.81
C ARG A 173 -12.07 6.36 9.26
N LEU A 174 -11.12 5.62 9.86
CA LEU A 174 -10.58 5.93 11.18
C LEU A 174 -9.78 7.25 11.16
N VAL A 175 -8.98 7.47 10.12
CA VAL A 175 -8.24 8.72 9.91
C VAL A 175 -9.19 9.91 9.81
N GLU A 176 -10.26 9.83 9.01
CA GLU A 176 -11.27 10.87 8.88
C GLU A 176 -11.89 11.22 10.24
N ARG A 177 -12.30 10.23 11.04
CA ARG A 177 -12.81 10.47 12.40
C ARG A 177 -11.80 11.17 13.30
N PHE A 178 -10.52 10.78 13.26
CA PHE A 178 -9.47 11.41 14.05
C PHE A 178 -9.09 12.81 13.54
N LEU A 179 -9.26 13.06 12.25
CA LEU A 179 -9.10 14.37 11.64
C LEU A 179 -10.22 15.32 12.09
N ASP A 180 -11.48 14.87 12.02
CA ASP A 180 -12.65 15.63 12.45
C ASP A 180 -12.61 15.96 13.95
N ALA A 181 -12.06 15.06 14.77
CA ALA A 181 -11.81 15.29 16.19
C ALA A 181 -10.61 16.22 16.48
N GLY A 182 -9.88 16.66 15.45
CA GLY A 182 -8.70 17.54 15.59
C GLY A 182 -7.45 16.85 16.14
N TYR A 183 -7.38 15.51 16.09
CA TYR A 183 -6.25 14.74 16.60
C TYR A 183 -5.13 14.58 15.57
N ILE A 184 -5.43 14.70 14.28
CA ILE A 184 -4.48 14.65 13.17
C ILE A 184 -4.16 16.07 12.69
N GLY A 185 -2.86 16.38 12.59
CA GLY A 185 -2.43 17.71 12.15
C GLY A 185 -2.56 17.87 10.64
N ALA A 186 -3.05 19.03 10.18
CA ALA A 186 -3.25 19.36 8.77
C ALA A 186 -1.99 19.26 7.87
N LYS A 187 -0.80 19.25 8.47
CA LYS A 187 0.49 19.07 7.75
C LYS A 187 0.74 17.65 7.23
N THR A 188 -0.21 16.72 7.41
CA THR A 188 -0.05 15.30 7.01
C THR A 188 -0.02 15.09 5.49
N PHE A 189 -0.66 15.96 4.70
CA PHE A 189 -0.92 15.72 3.28
C PHE A 189 0.15 16.26 2.31
N ALA A 190 1.30 16.70 2.82
CA ALA A 190 2.33 17.38 2.01
C ALA A 190 3.49 16.46 1.56
N VAL A 191 3.37 15.13 1.69
CA VAL A 191 4.36 14.24 1.10
C VAL A 191 4.08 14.19 -0.40
N GLY A 192 4.91 14.88 -1.19
CA GLY A 192 4.74 14.99 -2.63
C GLY A 192 4.38 13.65 -3.25
N ARG A 193 3.29 13.64 -4.05
CA ARG A 193 2.87 12.48 -4.85
C ARG A 193 4.11 11.95 -5.54
N VAL A 194 4.62 10.80 -5.11
CA VAL A 194 5.58 10.07 -5.93
C VAL A 194 4.74 9.65 -7.14
N PRO A 195 5.01 10.16 -8.35
CA PRO A 195 4.25 9.77 -9.52
C PRO A 195 4.31 8.26 -9.60
N TYR A 196 3.12 7.64 -9.63
CA TYR A 196 2.86 6.23 -9.89
C TYR A 196 4.09 5.58 -10.52
N ASN A 197 4.94 4.91 -9.72
CA ASN A 197 6.01 4.17 -10.36
C ASN A 197 5.35 2.93 -10.96
N VAL A 198 4.86 3.07 -12.18
CA VAL A 198 4.42 1.96 -13.03
C VAL A 198 5.51 0.90 -13.15
N GLU A 199 6.80 1.22 -12.95
CA GLU A 199 7.87 0.22 -12.84
C GLU A 199 7.83 -0.55 -11.51
N ALA A 200 7.38 0.07 -10.41
CA ALA A 200 7.17 -0.62 -9.12
C ALA A 200 5.90 -1.48 -9.15
N LEU A 201 4.81 -1.01 -9.76
CA LEU A 201 3.62 -1.84 -10.01
C LEU A 201 3.93 -2.98 -10.99
N GLY A 202 4.73 -2.73 -12.03
CA GLY A 202 5.20 -3.76 -12.96
C GLY A 202 6.05 -4.87 -12.31
N ALA A 203 6.56 -4.64 -11.09
CA ALA A 203 7.22 -5.67 -10.29
C ALA A 203 6.27 -6.42 -9.34
N VAL A 204 5.09 -5.85 -9.02
CA VAL A 204 4.02 -6.47 -8.20
C VAL A 204 3.23 -7.50 -9.02
N PHE A 205 2.92 -7.21 -10.27
CA PHE A 205 2.03 -8.04 -11.11
C PHE A 205 2.73 -9.20 -11.83
N GLY A 206 3.87 -9.64 -11.28
CA GLY A 206 4.79 -10.52 -11.96
C GLY A 206 5.45 -9.80 -13.14
N ARG A 207 6.68 -10.19 -13.44
CA ARG A 207 7.27 -9.89 -14.75
C ARG A 207 6.46 -10.65 -15.81
N ARG A 208 5.23 -10.20 -16.14
CA ARG A 208 4.89 -10.16 -17.55
C ARG A 208 5.99 -9.29 -18.12
N GLU A 209 6.96 -9.91 -18.78
CA GLU A 209 8.05 -9.24 -19.48
C GLU A 209 7.48 -7.94 -20.06
N LEU A 210 7.76 -6.82 -19.38
CA LEU A 210 7.05 -5.57 -19.63
C LEU A 210 7.24 -5.30 -21.12
N ALA A 211 6.16 -5.50 -21.87
CA ALA A 211 6.16 -5.39 -23.31
C ALA A 211 6.82 -4.05 -23.61
N CYS A 212 7.88 -4.08 -24.41
CA CYS A 212 8.65 -2.89 -24.69
C CYS A 212 7.70 -1.78 -25.14
N PHE A 213 7.58 -0.65 -24.44
CA PHE A 213 6.59 0.37 -24.81
C PHE A 213 6.81 0.97 -26.22
N ILE A 214 7.93 0.66 -26.88
CA ILE A 214 8.25 1.08 -28.24
C ILE A 214 7.60 0.15 -29.27
N CYS A 215 7.71 -1.18 -29.09
CA CYS A 215 7.25 -2.17 -30.06
C CYS A 215 6.17 -3.14 -29.53
N GLN A 216 5.84 -3.03 -28.26
CA GLN A 216 4.93 -3.87 -27.48
C GLN A 216 5.29 -5.36 -27.47
N GLN A 217 6.53 -5.71 -27.85
CA GLN A 217 7.03 -7.08 -27.75
C GLN A 217 7.72 -7.31 -26.41
N PRO A 218 7.55 -8.48 -25.77
CA PRO A 218 8.24 -8.82 -24.55
C PRO A 218 9.74 -9.14 -24.80
N GLY A 219 10.47 -9.49 -23.74
CA GLY A 219 11.83 -10.07 -23.82
C GLY A 219 12.99 -9.08 -23.99
N HIS A 220 12.78 -7.76 -23.96
CA HIS A 220 13.88 -6.78 -24.04
C HIS A 220 13.54 -5.43 -23.41
N LYS A 221 14.57 -4.67 -23.03
CA LYS A 221 14.39 -3.31 -22.50
C LYS A 221 14.16 -2.29 -23.64
N PRO A 222 13.46 -1.17 -23.39
CA PRO A 222 13.24 -0.12 -24.39
C PRO A 222 14.52 0.43 -25.06
N ASN A 223 15.64 0.53 -24.33
CA ASN A 223 16.93 0.94 -24.89
C ASN A 223 17.59 -0.12 -25.79
N GLU A 224 17.15 -1.37 -25.71
CA GLU A 224 17.61 -2.50 -26.53
C GLU A 224 16.67 -2.77 -27.71
N CYS A 225 15.49 -2.14 -27.74
CA CYS A 225 14.48 -2.36 -28.77
C CYS A 225 15.02 -2.08 -30.18
N PRO A 226 14.86 -2.99 -31.15
CA PRO A 226 15.30 -2.75 -32.52
C PRO A 226 14.54 -1.58 -33.17
N GLN A 227 13.29 -1.35 -32.77
CA GLN A 227 12.45 -0.26 -33.28
C GLN A 227 12.70 1.10 -32.59
N ARG A 228 13.65 1.20 -31.64
CA ARG A 228 13.89 2.44 -30.89
C ARG A 228 14.27 3.65 -31.74
N PHE A 229 14.78 3.42 -32.96
CA PHE A 229 15.14 4.50 -33.89
C PHE A 229 14.05 4.80 -34.93
N THR A 230 13.13 3.86 -35.16
CA THR A 230 12.08 3.97 -36.18
C THR A 230 10.75 4.43 -35.62
N THR A 231 10.46 4.11 -34.36
CA THR A 231 9.21 4.48 -33.69
C THR A 231 9.47 5.70 -32.78
N PRO A 232 8.98 6.91 -33.12
CA PRO A 232 9.16 8.09 -32.27
C PRO A 232 8.22 8.07 -31.04
N PRO A 233 8.57 8.76 -29.95
CA PRO A 233 7.66 8.96 -28.82
C PRO A 233 6.49 9.88 -29.17
N ASN A 234 5.41 9.79 -28.39
CA ASN A 234 4.23 10.64 -28.53
C ASN A 234 4.43 12.07 -27.98
N GLN A 235 5.55 12.33 -27.32
CA GLN A 235 5.90 13.64 -26.77
C GLN A 235 7.34 14.02 -27.14
N PRO A 236 7.60 15.31 -27.40
CA PRO A 236 8.94 15.79 -27.68
C PRO A 236 9.87 15.59 -26.47
N CYS A 237 11.16 15.45 -26.75
CA CYS A 237 12.17 15.29 -25.71
C CYS A 237 12.27 16.53 -24.83
N THR A 238 12.07 16.38 -23.52
CA THR A 238 12.14 17.48 -22.55
C THR A 238 13.51 18.16 -22.44
N LEU A 239 14.58 17.58 -23.00
CA LEU A 239 15.93 18.16 -22.95
C LEU A 239 16.24 19.08 -24.14
N CYS A 240 15.67 18.82 -25.30
CA CYS A 240 16.04 19.50 -26.55
C CYS A 240 14.87 19.93 -27.43
N GLY A 241 13.66 19.42 -27.19
CA GLY A 241 12.46 19.75 -27.97
C GLY A 241 12.18 18.82 -29.16
N ASP A 242 13.16 18.02 -29.61
CA ASP A 242 12.98 17.16 -30.79
C ASP A 242 12.25 15.84 -30.47
N LEU A 243 11.67 15.21 -31.50
CA LEU A 243 10.88 13.98 -31.37
C LEU A 243 11.76 12.73 -31.36
N HIS A 244 12.30 12.38 -30.19
CA HIS A 244 13.04 11.15 -29.96
C HIS A 244 12.95 10.69 -28.50
N TRP A 245 13.18 9.40 -28.26
CA TRP A 245 13.24 8.87 -26.90
C TRP A 245 14.35 9.53 -26.09
N ARG A 246 14.10 9.86 -24.82
CA ARG A 246 15.06 10.57 -23.95
C ARG A 246 16.44 9.93 -23.90
N PHE A 247 16.53 8.59 -23.94
CA PHE A 247 17.79 7.86 -23.94
C PHE A 247 18.55 7.92 -25.28
N LEU A 248 17.94 8.44 -26.35
CA LEU A 248 18.57 8.74 -27.64
C LEU A 248 18.92 10.22 -27.81
N CYS A 249 18.69 11.06 -26.79
CA CYS A 249 18.86 12.49 -26.92
C CYS A 249 20.33 12.91 -27.16
N PRO A 250 20.63 13.70 -28.22
CA PRO A 250 22.00 14.15 -28.52
C PRO A 250 22.63 15.00 -27.42
N ARG A 251 21.81 15.63 -26.56
CA ARG A 251 22.32 16.41 -25.43
C ARG A 251 22.91 15.52 -24.33
N THR A 252 22.52 14.25 -24.27
CA THR A 252 23.04 13.28 -23.29
C THR A 252 24.27 12.51 -23.83
N LYS A 253 25.21 12.16 -22.95
CA LYS A 253 26.38 11.33 -23.32
C LYS A 253 25.94 9.95 -23.84
N THR A 254 24.94 9.36 -23.21
CA THR A 254 24.36 8.06 -23.57
C THR A 254 23.68 8.11 -24.94
N GLY A 255 22.86 9.13 -25.21
CA GLY A 255 22.20 9.30 -26.51
C GLY A 255 23.19 9.49 -27.66
N ARG A 256 24.26 10.27 -27.47
CA ARG A 256 25.33 10.40 -28.48
C ARG A 256 25.99 9.06 -28.82
N ARG A 257 26.24 8.21 -27.81
CA ARG A 257 26.81 6.87 -28.02
C ARG A 257 25.83 5.98 -28.80
N ALA A 258 24.56 5.99 -28.41
CA ALA A 258 23.51 5.20 -29.07
C ALA A 258 23.32 5.59 -30.55
N MET A 259 23.34 6.89 -30.87
CA MET A 259 23.23 7.35 -32.26
C MET A 259 24.45 6.97 -33.12
N ARG A 260 25.66 7.05 -32.57
CA ARG A 260 26.86 6.57 -33.28
C ARG A 260 26.81 5.07 -33.56
N GLU A 261 26.28 4.29 -32.63
CA GLU A 261 26.07 2.86 -32.82
C GLU A 261 25.03 2.58 -33.90
N ALA A 262 23.92 3.34 -33.93
CA ALA A 262 22.89 3.24 -34.96
C ALA A 262 23.46 3.52 -36.37
N GLN A 263 24.26 4.58 -36.48
CA GLN A 263 24.95 4.94 -37.73
C GLN A 263 25.90 3.82 -38.20
N ARG A 264 26.65 3.19 -37.28
CA ARG A 264 27.51 2.04 -37.60
C ARG A 264 26.72 0.82 -38.07
N LYS A 265 25.49 0.64 -37.59
CA LYS A 265 24.60 -0.47 -37.96
C LYS A 265 23.76 -0.18 -39.21
N GLY A 266 24.00 0.94 -39.90
CA GLY A 266 23.29 1.31 -41.13
C GLY A 266 21.83 1.72 -40.89
N ALA A 267 21.45 2.06 -39.66
CA ALA A 267 20.12 2.60 -39.40
C ALA A 267 20.00 4.00 -40.04
N SER A 268 19.01 4.18 -40.91
CA SER A 268 18.67 5.47 -41.50
C SER A 268 18.40 6.49 -40.39
N GLN A 269 18.91 7.71 -40.55
CA GLN A 269 18.67 8.78 -39.57
C GLN A 269 17.16 9.04 -39.46
N PRO A 270 16.63 9.27 -38.24
CA PRO A 270 15.26 9.74 -38.11
C PRO A 270 15.11 11.07 -38.88
N PRO A 271 13.93 11.34 -39.47
CA PRO A 271 13.70 12.56 -40.22
C PRO A 271 14.01 13.77 -39.34
N SER A 272 15.03 14.54 -39.70
CA SER A 272 15.35 15.79 -39.02
C SER A 272 14.21 16.77 -39.26
N SER A 273 13.45 17.11 -38.22
CA SER A 273 12.49 18.21 -38.24
C SER A 273 13.24 19.54 -38.31
N SER A 274 13.74 19.87 -39.51
CA SER A 274 14.21 21.22 -39.83
C SER A 274 12.99 22.12 -39.99
N ALA A 275 12.42 22.53 -38.86
CA ALA A 275 11.46 23.62 -38.82
C ALA A 275 12.19 24.89 -39.27
N SER A 276 11.86 25.31 -40.49
CA SER A 276 12.30 26.55 -41.11
C SER A 276 11.74 27.70 -40.30
N SER A 277 12.57 28.32 -39.47
CA SER A 277 12.33 29.65 -38.93
C SER A 277 12.43 30.66 -40.09
N SER A 278 11.30 30.90 -40.76
CA SER A 278 11.11 32.08 -41.62
C SER A 278 10.45 33.17 -40.78
N SER A 279 10.89 34.40 -41.05
CA SER A 279 10.67 35.66 -40.34
C SER A 279 9.24 36.02 -39.99
#